data_AF-A0A843KN29-F1
#
_entry.id   AF-A0A843KN29-F1
#
_cell.length_a   1.000
_cell.length_b   1.000
_cell.length_c   1.000
_cell.angle_alpha   90.00
_cell.angle_beta   90.00
_cell.angle_gamma   90.00
#
_symmetry.space_group_name_H-M   'P 1'
#
loop_
_entity.id
_entity.type
_entity.pdbx_description
1 polymer ?
#
loop_
_entity_poly.entity_id
_entity_poly.type
_entity_poly.pdbx_seq_one_letter_code
_entity_poly.pdbx_strand_id
1 'polypeptide(L)'
;KGDDAMAEGLKLVQDNEAEIRRTLKESVPVYREFTLNCLEAGLDVDVGKARSQVAARLDELTDLRLIASLLEGSVEEDELSIAGLKAKPTLDGKTMNELSHSALEMVTDSMAADELFQAPVYCAPDGSWNLFRVLGQKVEWHVMDTEGDVRKKDELPIKDIRLKQPEGHDRQVLRDYLKILNNRDSFMGYAFYLIDDYDYEDPWPNVYGGVLSTSVLDLLWRTSLIAAFFPGMKDGERMKEGIIFYDMDRLDAPTLGAFI
;
A
#
# COMPACT_ATOMS: atom_id res chain seq x y z
N LYS A 1 -27.16 9.96 -14.72
CA LYS A 1 -26.38 8.88 -15.35
C LYS A 1 -25.10 9.53 -15.82
N GLY A 2 -23.98 9.24 -15.16
CA GLY A 2 -22.67 9.75 -15.59
C GLY A 2 -22.26 9.10 -16.91
N ASP A 3 -21.30 9.71 -17.58
CA ASP A 3 -20.64 9.12 -18.75
C ASP A 3 -19.93 7.81 -18.34
N ASP A 4 -19.69 6.93 -19.32
CA ASP A 4 -18.93 5.71 -19.10
C ASP A 4 -17.50 6.06 -18.67
N ALA A 5 -17.11 5.65 -17.45
CA ALA A 5 -15.80 5.97 -16.87
C ALA A 5 -14.64 5.51 -17.78
N MET A 6 -14.81 4.41 -18.53
CA MET A 6 -13.80 3.97 -19.50
C MET A 6 -13.70 4.93 -20.69
N ALA A 7 -14.83 5.40 -21.22
CA ALA A 7 -14.85 6.36 -22.32
C ALA A 7 -14.26 7.72 -21.88
N GLU A 8 -14.59 8.18 -20.67
CA GLU A 8 -14.04 9.41 -20.10
C GLU A 8 -12.53 9.29 -19.86
N GLY A 9 -12.08 8.18 -19.29
CA GLY A 9 -10.64 7.89 -19.10
C GLY A 9 -9.87 7.85 -20.42
N LEU A 10 -10.41 7.20 -21.45
CA LEU A 10 -9.80 7.17 -22.79
C LEU A 10 -9.69 8.57 -23.40
N LYS A 11 -10.73 9.38 -23.24
CA LYS A 11 -10.74 10.76 -23.73
C LYS A 11 -9.70 11.61 -23.01
N LEU A 12 -9.58 11.49 -21.68
CA LEU A 12 -8.54 12.17 -20.91
C LEU A 12 -7.13 11.83 -21.41
N VAL A 13 -6.85 10.56 -21.71
CA VAL A 13 -5.55 10.14 -22.27
C VAL A 13 -5.32 10.74 -23.66
N GLN A 14 -6.34 10.75 -24.53
CA GLN A 14 -6.24 11.31 -25.88
C GLN A 14 -6.01 12.83 -25.85
N ASP A 15 -6.75 13.55 -25.02
CA ASP A 15 -6.65 15.00 -24.88
C ASP A 15 -5.27 15.44 -24.33
N ASN A 16 -4.57 14.54 -23.62
CA ASN A 16 -3.25 14.79 -23.02
C ASN A 16 -2.10 14.04 -23.72
N GLU A 17 -2.30 13.47 -24.91
CA GLU A 17 -1.30 12.61 -25.58
C GLU A 17 0.06 13.30 -25.77
N ALA A 18 0.05 14.59 -26.15
CA ALA A 18 1.28 15.35 -26.38
C ALA A 18 2.12 15.51 -25.10
N GLU A 19 1.45 15.76 -23.97
CA GLU A 19 2.08 15.88 -22.66
C GLU A 19 2.66 14.53 -22.22
N ILE A 20 1.86 13.46 -22.29
CA ILE A 20 2.30 12.09 -21.98
C ILE A 20 3.56 11.73 -22.78
N ARG A 21 3.58 12.05 -24.08
CA ARG A 21 4.75 11.78 -24.94
C ARG A 21 5.97 12.61 -24.58
N ARG A 22 5.79 13.84 -24.06
CA ARG A 22 6.88 14.68 -23.57
C ARG A 22 7.46 14.09 -22.28
N THR A 23 6.62 13.85 -21.29
CA THR A 23 7.03 13.25 -20.00
C THR A 23 7.72 11.91 -20.21
N LEU A 24 7.22 11.06 -21.12
CA LEU A 24 7.88 9.79 -21.45
C LEU A 24 9.28 9.98 -22.08
N LYS A 25 9.54 11.06 -22.81
CA LYS A 25 10.88 11.34 -23.34
C LYS A 25 11.82 11.83 -22.24
N GLU A 26 11.30 12.63 -21.32
CA GLU A 26 12.02 13.18 -20.17
C GLU A 26 12.36 12.08 -19.14
N SER A 27 11.54 11.04 -19.05
CA SER A 27 11.77 9.90 -18.15
C SER A 27 12.86 8.93 -18.58
N VAL A 28 13.08 8.78 -19.90
CA VAL A 28 14.08 7.85 -20.44
C VAL A 28 15.48 8.05 -19.86
N PRO A 29 16.04 9.28 -19.77
CA PRO A 29 17.36 9.47 -19.15
C PRO A 29 17.36 9.10 -17.67
N VAL A 30 16.32 9.43 -16.90
CA VAL A 30 16.21 9.08 -15.47
C VAL A 30 16.25 7.56 -15.28
N TYR A 31 15.46 6.82 -16.08
CA TYR A 31 15.48 5.35 -16.06
C TYR A 31 16.84 4.74 -16.41
N ARG A 32 17.55 5.37 -17.36
CA ARG A 32 18.90 4.92 -17.75
C ARG A 32 19.90 5.16 -16.63
N GLU A 33 19.85 6.32 -15.99
CA GLU A 33 20.70 6.67 -14.85
C GLU A 33 20.49 5.69 -13.70
N PHE A 34 19.24 5.45 -13.29
CA PHE A 34 18.92 4.44 -12.28
C PHE A 34 19.44 3.05 -12.64
N THR A 35 19.26 2.61 -13.89
CA THR A 35 19.75 1.30 -14.32
C THR A 35 21.28 1.22 -14.25
N LEU A 36 21.97 2.31 -14.60
CA LEU A 36 23.43 2.39 -14.51
C LEU A 36 23.88 2.35 -13.04
N ASN A 37 23.24 3.12 -12.16
CA ASN A 37 23.56 3.15 -10.73
C ASN A 37 23.37 1.76 -10.09
N CYS A 38 22.26 1.07 -10.39
CA CYS A 38 22.05 -0.31 -9.97
C CYS A 38 23.19 -1.24 -10.46
N LEU A 39 23.58 -1.14 -11.73
CA LEU A 39 24.67 -1.97 -12.28
C LEU A 39 26.02 -1.66 -11.64
N GLU A 40 26.32 -0.40 -11.36
CA GLU A 40 27.56 0.05 -10.68
C GLU A 40 27.61 -0.43 -9.23
N ALA A 41 26.46 -0.46 -8.55
CA ALA A 41 26.30 -1.04 -7.21
C ALA A 41 26.27 -2.58 -7.21
N GLY A 42 26.20 -3.23 -8.38
CA GLY A 42 26.13 -4.68 -8.52
C GLY A 42 24.74 -5.28 -8.28
N LEU A 43 23.69 -4.48 -8.33
CA LEU A 43 22.30 -4.90 -8.16
C LEU A 43 21.71 -5.43 -9.48
N ASP A 44 21.14 -6.64 -9.44
CA ASP A 44 20.38 -7.22 -10.55
C ASP A 44 18.87 -6.97 -10.39
N VAL A 45 18.39 -5.88 -11.01
CA VAL A 45 16.98 -5.50 -10.96
C VAL A 45 16.17 -6.24 -12.03
N ASP A 46 15.68 -7.43 -11.67
CA ASP A 46 14.75 -8.20 -12.50
C ASP A 46 13.30 -8.05 -12.00
N VAL A 47 12.61 -7.05 -12.54
CA VAL A 47 11.18 -6.79 -12.26
C VAL A 47 10.30 -7.97 -12.63
N GLY A 48 10.57 -8.61 -13.78
CA GLY A 48 9.77 -9.71 -14.29
C GLY A 48 9.82 -10.92 -13.36
N LYS A 49 11.03 -11.25 -12.90
CA LYS A 49 11.27 -12.31 -11.92
C LYS A 49 10.56 -12.03 -10.60
N ALA A 50 10.74 -10.86 -9.99
CA ALA A 50 10.08 -10.51 -8.72
C ALA A 50 8.54 -10.60 -8.83
N ARG A 51 7.97 -9.98 -9.87
CA ARG A 51 6.51 -10.04 -10.14
C ARG A 51 6.03 -11.47 -10.32
N SER A 52 6.79 -12.31 -11.04
CA SER A 52 6.43 -13.72 -11.26
C SER A 52 6.46 -14.55 -9.99
N GLN A 53 7.45 -14.33 -9.12
CA GLN A 53 7.60 -15.02 -7.84
C GLN A 53 6.47 -14.67 -6.88
N VAL A 54 6.10 -13.40 -6.79
CA VAL A 54 4.94 -12.95 -6.01
C VAL A 54 3.63 -13.47 -6.60
N ALA A 55 3.46 -13.42 -7.92
CA ALA A 55 2.27 -13.95 -8.60
C ALA A 55 2.06 -15.45 -8.32
N ALA A 56 3.15 -16.22 -8.22
CA ALA A 56 3.09 -17.65 -7.90
C ALA A 56 2.64 -17.94 -6.46
N ARG A 57 2.72 -16.95 -5.56
CA ARG A 57 2.50 -17.10 -4.11
C ARG A 57 1.36 -16.25 -3.55
N LEU A 58 0.51 -15.69 -4.40
CA LEU A 58 -0.56 -14.77 -3.98
C LEU A 58 -1.46 -15.33 -2.87
N ASP A 59 -1.77 -16.64 -2.88
CA ASP A 59 -2.60 -17.25 -1.84
C ASP A 59 -1.90 -17.28 -0.47
N GLU A 60 -0.60 -17.58 -0.46
CA GLU A 60 0.20 -17.62 0.76
C GLU A 60 0.47 -16.20 1.31
N LEU A 61 0.57 -15.20 0.43
CA LEU A 61 0.78 -13.80 0.80
C LEU A 61 -0.43 -13.15 1.49
N THR A 62 -1.55 -13.88 1.60
CA THR A 62 -2.67 -13.47 2.46
C THR A 62 -2.52 -13.98 3.91
N ASP A 63 -1.48 -14.75 4.20
CA ASP A 63 -1.16 -15.26 5.55
C ASP A 63 -0.13 -14.33 6.23
N LEU A 64 -0.50 -13.75 7.37
CA LEU A 64 0.38 -12.87 8.14
C LEU A 64 1.66 -13.56 8.59
N ARG A 65 1.70 -14.90 8.68
CA ARG A 65 2.93 -15.64 8.98
C ARG A 65 3.94 -15.56 7.84
N LEU A 66 3.46 -15.53 6.59
CA LEU A 66 4.35 -15.33 5.45
C LEU A 66 4.74 -13.86 5.33
N ILE A 67 3.81 -12.93 5.59
CA ILE A 67 4.13 -11.49 5.62
C ILE A 67 5.19 -11.18 6.68
N ALA A 68 5.12 -11.80 7.86
CA ALA A 68 6.15 -11.66 8.89
C ALA A 68 7.52 -12.15 8.43
N SER A 69 7.59 -13.35 7.81
CA SER A 69 8.84 -13.85 7.23
C SER A 69 9.35 -12.94 6.11
N LEU A 70 8.45 -12.36 5.31
CA LEU A 70 8.83 -11.53 4.17
C LEU A 70 9.41 -10.20 4.62
N LEU A 71 8.78 -9.58 5.62
CA LEU A 71 9.25 -8.35 6.24
C LEU A 71 10.62 -8.58 6.91
N GLU A 72 10.73 -9.61 7.76
CA GLU A 72 11.99 -9.98 8.41
C GLU A 72 13.08 -10.30 7.38
N GLY A 73 12.81 -11.16 6.40
CA GLY A 73 13.76 -11.53 5.37
C GLY A 73 14.18 -10.37 4.47
N SER A 74 13.30 -9.38 4.25
CA SER A 74 13.67 -8.18 3.48
C SER A 74 14.72 -7.31 4.17
N VAL A 75 14.89 -7.45 5.49
CA VAL A 75 15.86 -6.68 6.28
C VAL A 75 17.07 -7.53 6.68
N GLU A 76 16.87 -8.81 6.98
CA GLU A 76 17.92 -9.67 7.55
C GLU A 76 18.70 -10.50 6.51
N GLU A 77 18.14 -10.80 5.34
CA GLU A 77 18.81 -11.63 4.34
C GLU A 77 19.70 -10.77 3.42
N ASP A 78 20.93 -11.22 3.15
CA ASP A 78 21.83 -10.57 2.18
C ASP A 78 21.22 -10.47 0.76
N GLU A 79 20.39 -11.45 0.37
CA GLU A 79 19.52 -11.40 -0.81
C GLU A 79 18.27 -12.27 -0.56
N LEU A 80 17.11 -11.61 -0.48
CA LEU A 80 15.85 -12.25 -0.13
C LEU A 80 15.39 -13.27 -1.18
N SER A 81 15.14 -14.50 -0.74
CA SER A 81 14.54 -15.54 -1.59
C SER A 81 13.01 -15.55 -1.52
N ILE A 82 12.32 -14.70 -2.28
CA ILE A 82 10.83 -14.65 -2.31
C ILE A 82 10.22 -16.03 -2.62
N ALA A 83 10.81 -16.80 -3.53
CA ALA A 83 10.29 -18.12 -3.89
C ALA A 83 10.59 -19.20 -2.82
N GLY A 84 11.71 -19.09 -2.11
CA GLY A 84 12.14 -20.06 -1.09
C GLY A 84 11.62 -19.77 0.31
N LEU A 85 11.12 -18.55 0.54
CA LEU A 85 10.71 -18.07 1.86
C LEU A 85 9.58 -18.91 2.46
N LYS A 86 9.75 -19.35 3.71
CA LYS A 86 8.74 -20.11 4.44
C LYS A 86 8.02 -19.22 5.44
N ALA A 87 6.71 -19.39 5.55
CA ALA A 87 5.93 -18.72 6.59
C ALA A 87 6.45 -19.11 7.98
N LYS A 88 6.42 -18.17 8.94
CA LYS A 88 6.68 -18.46 10.34
C LYS A 88 5.74 -19.60 10.81
N PRO A 89 6.20 -20.50 11.70
CA PRO A 89 5.40 -21.67 12.09
C PRO A 89 4.09 -21.27 12.79
N THR A 90 4.13 -20.22 13.60
CA THR A 90 3.00 -19.73 14.39
C THR A 90 2.93 -18.21 14.35
N LEU A 91 1.71 -17.68 14.44
CA LEU A 91 1.45 -16.26 14.61
C LEU A 91 1.27 -15.98 16.11
N ASP A 92 2.38 -15.97 16.85
CA ASP A 92 2.35 -15.78 18.30
C ASP A 92 2.15 -14.29 18.68
N GLY A 93 1.95 -14.02 19.98
CA GLY A 93 1.71 -12.66 20.45
C GLY A 93 2.87 -11.71 20.18
N LYS A 94 4.11 -12.21 20.17
CA LYS A 94 5.29 -11.40 19.85
C LYS A 94 5.27 -10.98 18.38
N THR A 95 5.14 -11.95 17.47
CA THR A 95 5.08 -11.71 16.02
C THR A 95 3.92 -10.78 15.68
N MET A 96 2.74 -10.98 16.28
CA MET A 96 1.60 -10.07 16.07
C MET A 96 1.87 -8.65 16.55
N ASN A 97 2.57 -8.48 17.66
CA ASN A 97 2.93 -7.15 18.15
C ASN A 97 3.93 -6.47 17.21
N GLU A 98 4.93 -7.19 16.71
CA GLU A 98 5.91 -6.67 15.74
C GLU A 98 5.24 -6.25 14.43
N LEU A 99 4.34 -7.09 13.89
CA LEU A 99 3.55 -6.76 12.71
C LEU A 99 2.63 -5.55 12.95
N SER A 100 1.97 -5.49 14.11
CA SER A 100 1.07 -4.39 14.45
C SER A 100 1.83 -3.08 14.62
N HIS A 101 3.05 -3.14 15.17
CA HIS A 101 3.93 -1.98 15.30
C HIS A 101 4.37 -1.47 13.93
N SER A 102 4.85 -2.38 13.07
CA SER A 102 5.27 -2.06 11.70
C SER A 102 4.11 -1.46 10.88
N ALA A 103 2.91 -2.03 11.01
CA ALA A 103 1.70 -1.48 10.38
C ALA A 103 1.36 -0.07 10.89
N LEU A 104 1.49 0.16 12.19
CA LEU A 104 1.18 1.44 12.81
C LEU A 104 2.19 2.53 12.43
N GLU A 105 3.48 2.21 12.34
CA GLU A 105 4.50 3.17 11.87
C GLU A 105 4.13 3.70 10.49
N MET A 106 3.87 2.79 9.54
CA MET A 106 3.49 3.14 8.17
C MET A 106 2.20 3.96 8.07
N VAL A 107 1.21 3.63 8.90
CA VAL A 107 -0.05 4.37 8.91
C VAL A 107 0.08 5.72 9.61
N THR A 108 0.90 5.80 10.66
CA THR A 108 1.09 7.04 11.42
C THR A 108 1.74 8.09 10.55
N ASP A 109 2.69 7.73 9.70
CA ASP A 109 3.32 8.69 8.80
C ASP A 109 2.32 9.36 7.86
N SER A 110 1.28 8.64 7.39
CA SER A 110 0.25 9.23 6.53
C SER A 110 -0.93 9.85 7.29
N MET A 111 -1.30 9.32 8.47
CA MET A 111 -2.45 9.78 9.26
C MET A 111 -2.11 10.80 10.35
N ALA A 112 -0.84 11.01 10.69
CA ALA A 112 -0.39 12.03 11.64
C ALA A 112 -0.26 13.41 10.99
N ALA A 113 -1.22 13.76 10.12
CA ALA A 113 -1.27 15.05 9.47
C ALA A 113 -1.32 16.19 10.50
N ASP A 114 -0.53 17.25 10.28
CA ASP A 114 -0.53 18.45 11.12
C ASP A 114 -1.86 19.21 10.99
N GLU A 115 -2.37 19.30 9.77
CA GLU A 115 -3.65 19.88 9.43
C GLU A 115 -4.66 18.82 9.00
N LEU A 116 -5.93 18.98 9.39
CA LEU A 116 -6.96 17.96 9.11
C LEU A 116 -7.21 17.77 7.60
N PHE A 117 -6.99 18.81 6.79
CA PHE A 117 -7.18 18.77 5.34
C PHE A 117 -6.08 17.96 4.62
N GLN A 118 -4.98 17.66 5.30
CA GLN A 118 -3.92 16.79 4.82
C GLN A 118 -4.13 15.33 5.26
N ALA A 119 -5.11 15.07 6.13
CA ALA A 119 -5.42 13.71 6.56
C ALA A 119 -6.06 12.92 5.42
N PRO A 120 -5.78 11.60 5.33
CA PRO A 120 -6.27 10.79 4.23
C PRO A 120 -7.80 10.68 4.26
N VAL A 121 -8.41 10.76 3.08
CA VAL A 121 -9.85 10.75 2.88
C VAL A 121 -10.32 9.35 2.48
N TYR A 122 -11.30 8.83 3.21
CA TYR A 122 -12.05 7.62 2.88
C TYR A 122 -13.47 7.98 2.45
N CYS A 123 -13.82 7.69 1.20
CA CYS A 123 -15.19 7.81 0.70
C CYS A 123 -15.99 6.54 1.04
N ALA A 124 -16.93 6.64 1.96
CA ALA A 124 -17.75 5.50 2.38
C ALA A 124 -18.87 5.19 1.36
N PRO A 125 -19.48 3.99 1.40
CA PRO A 125 -20.53 3.59 0.46
C PRO A 125 -21.78 4.48 0.46
N ASP A 126 -22.02 5.22 1.55
CA ASP A 126 -23.12 6.19 1.65
C ASP A 126 -22.80 7.56 1.01
N GLY A 127 -21.59 7.70 0.45
CA GLY A 127 -21.09 8.92 -0.18
C GLY A 127 -20.50 9.92 0.81
N SER A 128 -20.36 9.58 2.09
CA SER A 128 -19.71 10.44 3.08
C SER A 128 -18.18 10.45 2.91
N TRP A 129 -17.56 11.62 3.11
CA TRP A 129 -16.11 11.79 3.04
C TRP A 129 -15.57 11.81 4.46
N ASN A 130 -14.84 10.76 4.81
CA ASN A 130 -14.37 10.49 6.17
C ASN A 130 -12.88 10.76 6.26
N LEU A 131 -12.44 11.54 7.25
CA LEU A 131 -11.03 11.81 7.50
C LEU A 131 -10.62 11.16 8.81
N PHE A 132 -9.50 10.44 8.77
CA PHE A 132 -8.92 9.80 9.95
C PHE A 132 -7.58 10.44 10.29
N ARG A 133 -7.44 10.89 11.54
CA ARG A 133 -6.21 11.51 12.02
C ARG A 133 -5.70 10.80 13.25
N VAL A 134 -4.43 10.42 13.24
CA VAL A 134 -3.72 9.92 14.43
C VAL A 134 -3.26 11.12 15.26
N LEU A 135 -3.69 11.18 16.53
CA LEU A 135 -3.27 12.21 17.47
C LEU A 135 -2.88 11.59 18.81
N GLY A 136 -1.57 11.43 19.04
CA GLY A 136 -1.05 10.78 20.23
C GLY A 136 -1.34 9.28 20.25
N GLN A 137 -2.27 8.83 21.09
CA GLN A 137 -2.63 7.41 21.25
C GLN A 137 -4.06 7.09 20.82
N LYS A 138 -4.66 7.97 20.03
CA LYS A 138 -6.02 7.84 19.50
C LYS A 138 -6.08 8.16 18.02
N VAL A 139 -7.11 7.62 17.38
CA VAL A 139 -7.52 7.99 16.03
C VAL A 139 -8.82 8.77 16.14
N GLU A 140 -8.84 9.96 15.57
CA GLU A 140 -10.03 10.80 15.46
C GLU A 140 -10.68 10.61 14.09
N TRP A 141 -11.99 10.42 14.08
CA TRP A 141 -12.80 10.33 12.88
C TRP A 141 -13.56 11.64 12.68
N HIS A 142 -13.41 12.22 11.50
CA HIS A 142 -14.13 13.40 11.06
C HIS A 142 -14.92 13.12 9.78
N VAL A 143 -15.99 13.87 9.56
CA VAL A 143 -16.78 13.83 8.34
C VAL A 143 -16.75 15.22 7.71
N MET A 144 -16.42 15.27 6.43
CA MET A 144 -16.55 16.47 5.61
C MET A 144 -17.88 16.45 4.87
N ASP A 145 -18.63 17.54 4.95
CA ASP A 145 -19.86 17.70 4.18
C ASP A 145 -19.60 18.28 2.78
N THR A 146 -20.67 18.45 2.02
CA THR A 146 -20.61 18.93 0.62
C THR A 146 -20.15 20.38 0.49
N GLU A 147 -20.17 21.16 1.58
CA GLU A 147 -19.70 22.55 1.61
C GLU A 147 -18.22 22.65 2.00
N GLY A 148 -17.59 21.52 2.35
CA GLY A 148 -16.21 21.44 2.81
C GLY A 148 -16.05 21.64 4.32
N ASP A 149 -17.16 21.73 5.07
CA ASP A 149 -17.12 21.85 6.53
C ASP A 149 -16.78 20.49 7.15
N VAL A 150 -15.77 20.49 8.02
CA VAL A 150 -15.29 19.27 8.68
C VAL A 150 -15.73 19.23 10.13
N ARG A 151 -16.35 18.13 10.55
CA ARG A 151 -16.83 17.93 11.93
C ARG A 151 -16.33 16.62 12.49
N LYS A 152 -15.84 16.66 13.73
CA LYS A 152 -15.46 15.45 14.47
C LYS A 152 -16.71 14.62 14.76
N LYS A 153 -16.65 13.34 14.41
CA LYS A 153 -17.73 12.37 14.56
C LYS A 153 -17.52 11.46 15.76
N ASP A 154 -16.30 10.93 15.92
CA ASP A 154 -15.94 10.02 17.01
C ASP A 154 -14.41 9.96 17.21
N GLU A 155 -13.96 9.22 18.23
CA GLU A 155 -12.54 8.88 18.43
C GLU A 155 -12.38 7.50 19.09
N LEU A 156 -11.31 6.79 18.75
CA LEU A 156 -10.97 5.50 19.35
C LEU A 156 -9.50 5.44 19.76
N PRO A 157 -9.15 4.78 20.89
CA PRO A 157 -7.76 4.45 21.21
C PRO A 157 -7.13 3.55 20.14
N ILE A 158 -5.87 3.81 19.77
CA ILE A 158 -5.15 3.01 18.76
C ILE A 158 -5.10 1.52 19.14
N LYS A 159 -4.92 1.23 20.43
CA LYS A 159 -4.90 -0.14 20.97
C LYS A 159 -6.19 -0.95 20.73
N ASP A 160 -7.30 -0.27 20.44
CA ASP A 160 -8.59 -0.91 20.17
C ASP A 160 -8.75 -1.25 18.68
N ILE A 161 -7.88 -0.71 17.81
CA ILE A 161 -7.75 -1.06 16.39
C ILE A 161 -6.69 -2.16 16.27
N ARG A 162 -7.15 -3.41 16.18
CA ARG A 162 -6.25 -4.58 16.17
C ARG A 162 -6.08 -5.12 14.76
N LEU A 163 -4.83 -5.24 14.32
CA LEU A 163 -4.46 -5.97 13.11
C LEU A 163 -4.99 -7.42 13.21
N LYS A 164 -5.59 -7.91 12.13
CA LYS A 164 -6.20 -9.24 12.08
C LYS A 164 -5.73 -10.00 10.85
N GLN A 165 -5.57 -11.30 11.03
CA GLN A 165 -5.44 -12.24 9.92
C GLN A 165 -6.73 -12.18 9.08
N PRO A 166 -6.65 -11.95 7.75
CA PRO A 166 -7.80 -12.06 6.89
C PRO A 166 -8.26 -13.51 6.77
N GLU A 167 -9.56 -13.72 6.84
CA GLU A 167 -10.22 -15.03 6.76
C GLU A 167 -11.38 -14.98 5.75
N GLY A 168 -11.95 -16.13 5.40
CA GLY A 168 -13.17 -16.19 4.57
C GLY A 168 -13.04 -15.46 3.23
N HIS A 169 -14.07 -14.70 2.87
CA HIS A 169 -14.13 -13.95 1.62
C HIS A 169 -13.22 -12.73 1.62
N ASP A 170 -12.92 -12.11 2.77
CA ASP A 170 -11.89 -11.08 2.86
C ASP A 170 -10.53 -11.56 2.35
N ARG A 171 -10.14 -12.78 2.72
CA ARG A 171 -8.88 -13.39 2.26
C ARG A 171 -8.86 -13.50 0.73
N GLN A 172 -9.99 -13.87 0.12
CA GLN A 172 -10.12 -13.93 -1.33
C GLN A 172 -10.00 -12.54 -1.97
N VAL A 173 -10.69 -11.54 -1.42
CA VAL A 173 -10.62 -10.16 -1.91
C VAL A 173 -9.18 -9.63 -1.83
N LEU A 174 -8.48 -9.87 -0.71
CA LEU A 174 -7.08 -9.48 -0.57
C LEU A 174 -6.19 -10.16 -1.62
N ARG A 175 -6.33 -11.48 -1.81
CA ARG A 175 -5.57 -12.22 -2.83
C ARG A 175 -5.76 -11.62 -4.23
N ASP A 176 -7.01 -11.35 -4.59
CA ASP A 176 -7.35 -10.81 -5.90
C ASP A 176 -6.81 -9.38 -6.06
N TYR A 177 -6.81 -8.58 -4.99
CA TYR A 177 -6.19 -7.25 -4.98
C TYR A 177 -4.66 -7.30 -5.04
N LEU A 178 -4.00 -8.23 -4.36
CA LEU A 178 -2.54 -8.40 -4.42
C LEU A 178 -2.06 -8.68 -5.85
N LYS A 179 -2.88 -9.39 -6.64
CA LYS A 179 -2.62 -9.57 -8.08
C LYS A 179 -2.59 -8.23 -8.81
N ILE A 180 -3.52 -7.33 -8.49
CA ILE A 180 -3.59 -5.99 -9.08
C ILE A 180 -2.37 -5.18 -8.61
N LEU A 181 -2.14 -5.10 -7.30
CA LEU A 181 -1.04 -4.35 -6.69
C LEU A 181 0.32 -4.74 -7.29
N ASN A 182 0.62 -6.04 -7.39
CA ASN A 182 1.87 -6.57 -7.96
C ASN A 182 2.08 -6.16 -9.44
N ASN A 183 1.02 -5.85 -10.18
CA ASN A 183 1.08 -5.42 -11.58
C ASN A 183 0.96 -3.90 -11.74
N ARG A 184 0.82 -3.13 -10.66
CA ARG A 184 0.75 -1.67 -10.75
C ARG A 184 2.15 -1.08 -10.95
N ASP A 185 2.20 -0.08 -11.81
CA ASP A 185 3.43 0.65 -12.08
C ASP A 185 3.78 1.64 -10.96
N SER A 186 2.80 2.16 -10.21
CA SER A 186 3.05 2.97 -9.02
C SER A 186 3.72 2.17 -7.90
N PHE A 187 3.30 0.91 -7.69
CA PHE A 187 3.95 0.00 -6.74
C PHE A 187 5.43 -0.23 -7.11
N MET A 188 5.70 -0.47 -8.39
CA MET A 188 7.08 -0.63 -8.89
C MET A 188 7.88 0.67 -8.79
N GLY A 189 7.29 1.82 -9.15
CA GLY A 189 7.92 3.12 -9.05
C GLY A 189 8.34 3.45 -7.61
N TYR A 190 7.50 3.13 -6.64
CA TYR A 190 7.85 3.30 -5.22
C TYR A 190 9.02 2.41 -4.80
N ALA A 191 9.09 1.17 -5.27
CA ALA A 191 10.25 0.31 -5.00
C ALA A 191 11.55 0.83 -5.65
N PHE A 192 11.49 1.44 -6.84
CA PHE A 192 12.66 2.09 -7.44
C PHE A 192 13.08 3.35 -6.70
N TYR A 193 12.12 4.16 -6.28
CA TYR A 193 12.36 5.32 -5.41
C TYR A 193 13.12 4.88 -4.15
N LEU A 194 12.68 3.81 -3.47
CA LEU A 194 13.38 3.35 -2.26
C LEU A 194 14.79 2.80 -2.53
N ILE A 195 15.03 2.16 -3.68
CA ILE A 195 16.41 1.76 -4.04
C ILE A 195 17.30 2.99 -4.16
N ASP A 196 16.82 4.04 -4.82
CA ASP A 196 17.58 5.29 -5.00
C ASP A 196 17.76 6.04 -3.67
N ASP A 197 16.70 6.15 -2.87
CA ASP A 197 16.70 6.80 -1.56
C ASP A 197 17.60 6.08 -0.54
N TYR A 198 17.75 4.76 -0.68
CA TYR A 198 18.65 3.94 0.14
C TYR A 198 20.03 3.75 -0.51
N ASP A 199 20.44 4.68 -1.38
CA ASP A 199 21.79 4.73 -1.98
C ASP A 199 22.22 3.42 -2.66
N TYR A 200 21.27 2.64 -3.19
CA TYR A 200 21.51 1.38 -3.88
C TYR A 200 22.20 0.31 -3.01
N GLU A 201 22.00 0.34 -1.69
CA GLU A 201 22.60 -0.62 -0.75
C GLU A 201 21.88 -1.97 -0.72
N ASP A 202 20.55 -1.97 -0.88
CA ASP A 202 19.72 -3.15 -0.71
C ASP A 202 19.44 -3.89 -2.04
N PRO A 203 19.48 -5.24 -2.05
CA PRO A 203 19.08 -6.04 -3.20
C PRO A 203 17.64 -5.80 -3.63
N TRP A 204 17.37 -5.88 -4.94
CA TRP A 204 16.03 -5.73 -5.49
C TRP A 204 14.95 -6.61 -4.83
N PRO A 205 15.18 -7.92 -4.57
CA PRO A 205 14.20 -8.75 -3.89
C PRO A 205 13.86 -8.26 -2.48
N ASN A 206 14.84 -7.70 -1.74
CA ASN A 206 14.68 -7.16 -0.40
C ASN A 206 13.74 -5.95 -0.44
N VAL A 207 14.07 -4.94 -1.24
CA VAL A 207 13.24 -3.73 -1.36
C VAL A 207 11.82 -4.10 -1.84
N TYR A 208 11.69 -4.97 -2.84
CA TYR A 208 10.40 -5.41 -3.35
C TYR A 208 9.56 -6.14 -2.28
N GLY A 209 10.19 -7.05 -1.53
CA GLY A 209 9.55 -7.78 -0.42
C GLY A 209 9.15 -6.87 0.74
N GLY A 210 10.00 -5.91 1.08
CA GLY A 210 9.75 -4.89 2.10
C GLY A 210 8.56 -4.00 1.73
N VAL A 211 8.52 -3.49 0.49
CA VAL A 211 7.39 -2.69 -0.01
C VAL A 211 6.10 -3.52 -0.02
N LEU A 212 6.14 -4.77 -0.47
CA LEU A 212 4.96 -5.63 -0.50
C LEU A 212 4.42 -5.90 0.91
N SER A 213 5.30 -6.27 1.84
CA SER A 213 4.91 -6.61 3.21
C SER A 213 4.32 -5.41 3.94
N THR A 214 4.97 -4.24 3.87
CA THR A 214 4.47 -2.99 4.47
C THR A 214 3.16 -2.52 3.84
N SER A 215 3.00 -2.65 2.52
CA SER A 215 1.74 -2.35 1.81
C SER A 215 0.58 -3.23 2.31
N VAL A 216 0.82 -4.53 2.48
CA VAL A 216 -0.20 -5.46 3.00
C VAL A 216 -0.56 -5.12 4.44
N LEU A 217 0.42 -4.78 5.27
CA LEU A 217 0.20 -4.42 6.67
C LEU A 217 -0.59 -3.12 6.83
N ASP A 218 -0.25 -2.08 6.06
CA ASP A 218 -1.00 -0.82 6.02
C ASP A 218 -2.46 -1.06 5.61
N LEU A 219 -2.69 -1.76 4.50
CA LEU A 219 -4.03 -2.12 4.03
C LEU A 219 -4.83 -2.86 5.10
N LEU A 220 -4.26 -3.90 5.72
CA LEU A 220 -4.94 -4.68 6.75
C LEU A 220 -5.23 -3.86 8.01
N TRP A 221 -4.36 -2.93 8.36
CA TRP A 221 -4.59 -2.02 9.48
C TRP A 221 -5.74 -1.05 9.16
N ARG A 222 -5.78 -0.48 7.94
CA ARG A 222 -6.90 0.34 7.46
C ARG A 222 -8.21 -0.42 7.43
N THR A 223 -8.21 -1.66 6.95
CA THR A 223 -9.39 -2.55 7.04
C THR A 223 -9.86 -2.70 8.49
N SER A 224 -8.92 -2.85 9.43
CA SER A 224 -9.22 -2.96 10.86
C SER A 224 -9.78 -1.66 11.45
N LEU A 225 -9.27 -0.51 11.01
CA LEU A 225 -9.78 0.81 11.37
C LEU A 225 -11.22 1.00 10.91
N ILE A 226 -11.50 0.73 9.63
CA ILE A 226 -12.85 0.82 9.05
C ILE A 226 -13.80 -0.11 9.81
N ALA A 227 -13.41 -1.35 10.09
CA ALA A 227 -14.23 -2.28 10.85
C ALA A 227 -14.49 -1.82 12.30
N ALA A 228 -13.61 -1.01 12.88
CA ALA A 228 -13.77 -0.47 14.23
C ALA A 228 -14.78 0.69 14.28
N PHE A 229 -14.72 1.62 13.33
CA PHE A 229 -15.65 2.77 13.25
C PHE A 229 -16.99 2.44 12.58
N PHE A 230 -17.01 1.44 11.68
CA PHE A 230 -18.20 1.03 10.94
C PHE A 230 -18.52 -0.46 11.16
N PRO A 231 -18.96 -0.84 12.38
CA PRO A 231 -19.25 -2.24 12.69
C PRO A 231 -20.45 -2.76 11.88
N GLY A 232 -20.43 -4.06 11.56
CA GLY A 232 -21.54 -4.76 10.90
C GLY A 232 -21.39 -4.99 9.39
N MET A 233 -20.25 -4.60 8.80
CA MET A 233 -19.91 -4.94 7.41
C MET A 233 -19.86 -6.45 7.20
N LYS A 234 -20.31 -6.92 6.03
CA LYS A 234 -20.27 -8.34 5.68
C LYS A 234 -18.85 -8.78 5.35
N ASP A 235 -18.66 -10.09 5.32
CA ASP A 235 -17.43 -10.71 4.85
C ASP A 235 -17.13 -10.34 3.39
N GLY A 236 -15.91 -9.88 3.14
CA GLY A 236 -15.44 -9.31 1.87
C GLY A 236 -15.73 -7.82 1.70
N GLU A 237 -16.77 -7.25 2.32
CA GLU A 237 -17.05 -5.80 2.22
C GLU A 237 -15.96 -5.01 2.95
N ARG A 238 -15.63 -5.40 4.18
CA ARG A 238 -14.61 -4.72 4.99
C ARG A 238 -13.23 -4.67 4.31
N MET A 239 -12.81 -5.75 3.65
CA MET A 239 -11.56 -5.76 2.87
C MET A 239 -11.62 -4.81 1.68
N LYS A 240 -12.73 -4.76 0.95
CA LYS A 240 -12.91 -3.84 -0.18
C LYS A 240 -12.84 -2.38 0.27
N GLU A 241 -13.49 -2.04 1.38
CA GLU A 241 -13.44 -0.68 1.93
C GLU A 241 -12.03 -0.31 2.42
N GLY A 242 -11.30 -1.25 3.02
CA GLY A 242 -9.90 -1.05 3.36
C GLY A 242 -9.00 -0.83 2.14
N ILE A 243 -9.23 -1.56 1.05
CA ILE A 243 -8.55 -1.35 -0.24
C ILE A 243 -8.86 0.04 -0.81
N ILE A 244 -10.14 0.46 -0.80
CA ILE A 244 -10.54 1.79 -1.26
C ILE A 244 -9.81 2.85 -0.44
N PHE A 245 -9.81 2.71 0.88
CA PHE A 245 -9.12 3.66 1.75
C PHE A 245 -7.60 3.68 1.54
N TYR A 246 -6.99 2.51 1.39
CA TYR A 246 -5.56 2.39 1.08
C TYR A 246 -5.23 3.04 -0.27
N ASP A 247 -5.98 2.74 -1.32
CA ASP A 247 -5.76 3.30 -2.66
C ASP A 247 -5.98 4.81 -2.69
N MET A 248 -7.00 5.35 -2.00
CA MET A 248 -7.24 6.80 -2.00
C MET A 248 -6.09 7.60 -1.37
N ASP A 249 -5.33 7.00 -0.45
CA ASP A 249 -4.14 7.62 0.15
C ASP A 249 -2.88 7.33 -0.67
N ARG A 250 -2.71 6.09 -1.12
CA ARG A 250 -1.48 5.61 -1.78
C ARG A 250 -1.45 5.85 -3.30
N LEU A 251 -2.54 6.25 -3.93
CA LEU A 251 -2.52 6.73 -5.31
C LEU A 251 -1.72 8.04 -5.45
N ASP A 252 -1.53 8.77 -4.34
CA ASP A 252 -0.67 9.96 -4.26
C ASP A 252 0.79 9.62 -3.86
N ALA A 253 1.08 8.36 -3.50
CA ALA A 253 2.46 7.93 -3.22
C ALA A 253 3.33 8.10 -4.48
N PRO A 254 4.66 8.30 -4.33
CA PRO A 254 5.55 8.52 -5.46
C PRO A 254 5.32 7.48 -6.55
N THR A 255 4.68 7.90 -7.63
CA THR A 255 4.47 7.02 -8.78
C THR A 255 5.76 6.98 -9.59
N LEU A 256 5.75 6.18 -10.64
CA LEU A 256 6.73 6.26 -11.70
C LEU A 256 7.01 7.73 -12.12
N GLY A 257 6.01 8.61 -12.09
CA GLY A 257 6.15 10.05 -12.37
C GLY A 257 6.69 10.94 -11.24
N ALA A 258 6.86 10.43 -10.03
CA ALA A 258 7.58 11.11 -8.93
C ALA A 258 9.03 10.65 -8.83
N PHE A 259 9.32 9.46 -9.36
CA PHE A 259 10.66 8.96 -9.62
C PHE A 259 11.29 9.61 -10.87
N ILE A 260 10.47 9.92 -11.90
CA ILE A 260 10.83 10.70 -13.10
C ILE A 260 10.85 12.20 -12.79
#